data_AF-Q4JXL6-F1
#
_entry.id   AF-Q4JXL6-F1
#
_cell.length_a   1.000
_cell.length_b   1.000
_cell.length_c   1.000
_cell.angle_alpha   90.00
_cell.angle_beta   90.00
_cell.angle_gamma   90.00
#
_symmetry.space_group_name_H-M   'P 1'
#
loop_
_entity.id
_entity.type
_entity.pdbx_description
1 polymer ?
#
loop_
_entity_poly.entity_id
_entity_poly.type
_entity_poly.pdbx_seq_one_letter_code
_entity_poly.pdbx_strand_id
1 'polypeptide(L)'
;MANNTAKKIKRSHMAGAFDIRNVIGSLMGLYGLVLLISYFVLDPGMDVTTGEPKNETYNLVCGLAMVAVAAVFFLWTKLDPVKIDEPVEPAESGASPASESK
;
A
#
# COMPACT_ATOMS: atom_id res chain seq x y z
N MET A 1 -44.15 12.62 -22.64
CA MET A 1 -42.67 12.62 -22.66
C MET A 1 -42.20 13.07 -21.28
N ALA A 2 -41.63 12.18 -20.47
CA ALA A 2 -41.08 12.54 -19.15
C ALA A 2 -39.69 11.93 -19.04
N ASN A 3 -38.70 12.81 -19.00
CA ASN A 3 -37.29 12.47 -19.12
C ASN A 3 -36.76 12.17 -17.72
N ASN A 4 -36.73 10.90 -17.32
CA ASN A 4 -36.10 10.46 -16.07
C ASN A 4 -34.58 10.43 -16.24
N THR A 5 -33.96 11.60 -16.09
CA THR A 5 -32.51 11.75 -15.95
C THR A 5 -32.09 11.24 -14.57
N ALA A 6 -32.05 9.92 -14.41
CA ALA A 6 -31.44 9.29 -13.24
C ALA A 6 -29.94 9.60 -13.28
N LYS A 7 -29.54 10.60 -12.49
CA LYS A 7 -28.14 10.96 -12.24
C LYS A 7 -27.44 9.75 -11.60
N LYS A 8 -26.76 8.92 -12.40
CA LYS A 8 -25.91 7.83 -11.91
C LYS A 8 -24.86 8.43 -10.96
N ILE A 9 -24.99 8.18 -9.67
CA ILE A 9 -23.97 8.53 -8.68
C ILE A 9 -22.84 7.52 -8.84
N LYS A 10 -21.77 7.91 -9.54
CA LYS A 10 -20.53 7.13 -9.61
C LYS A 10 -19.89 7.14 -8.22
N ARG A 11 -20.01 6.04 -7.47
CA ARG A 11 -19.35 5.88 -6.18
C ARG A 11 -17.88 5.51 -6.45
N SER A 12 -16.98 6.49 -6.34
CA SER A 12 -15.55 6.23 -6.35
C SER A 12 -15.15 5.64 -4.99
N HIS A 13 -14.65 4.40 -4.98
CA HIS A 13 -14.03 3.82 -3.79
C HIS A 13 -12.51 3.92 -3.98
N MET A 14 -11.84 4.69 -3.11
CA MET A 14 -10.38 4.70 -3.11
C MET A 14 -9.88 3.30 -2.74
N ALA A 15 -8.85 2.80 -3.42
CA ALA A 15 -8.10 1.61 -3.00
C ALA A 15 -7.26 1.88 -1.72
N GLY A 16 -7.73 2.80 -0.88
CA GLY A 16 -6.93 3.87 -0.27
C GLY A 16 -5.92 3.45 0.79
N ALA A 17 -5.86 2.17 1.15
CA ALA A 17 -4.91 1.62 2.11
C ALA A 17 -4.05 0.47 1.55
N PHE A 18 -4.49 -0.21 0.48
CA PHE A 18 -3.83 -1.39 -0.09
C PHE A 18 -3.06 -1.09 -1.40
N ASP A 19 -2.58 0.14 -1.56
CA ASP A 19 -1.62 0.45 -2.63
C ASP A 19 -0.29 -0.23 -2.34
N ILE A 20 0.24 -0.97 -3.32
CA ILE A 20 1.55 -1.64 -3.24
C ILE A 20 2.68 -0.68 -2.81
N ARG A 21 2.61 0.59 -3.19
CA ARG A 21 3.59 1.63 -2.81
C ARG A 21 3.56 1.89 -1.31
N ASN A 22 2.37 1.94 -0.71
CA ASN A 22 2.22 2.07 0.74
C ASN A 22 2.67 0.81 1.47
N VAL A 23 2.40 -0.38 0.93
CA VAL A 23 2.86 -1.66 1.52
C VAL A 23 4.39 -1.74 1.50
N ILE A 24 5.03 -1.50 0.36
CA ILE A 24 6.48 -1.50 0.22
C ILE A 24 7.10 -0.43 1.12
N GLY A 25 6.58 0.80 1.08
CA GLY A 25 7.07 1.90 1.92
C GLY A 25 6.97 1.58 3.42
N SER A 26 5.88 0.96 3.86
CA SER A 26 5.66 0.59 5.26
C SER A 26 6.61 -0.52 5.72
N LEU A 27 6.79 -1.57 4.91
CA LEU A 27 7.73 -2.65 5.21
C LEU A 27 9.17 -2.12 5.29
N MET A 28 9.55 -1.28 4.32
CA MET A 28 10.87 -0.66 4.26
C MET A 28 11.12 0.25 5.46
N GLY A 29 10.15 1.11 5.79
CA GLY A 29 10.24 2.05 6.90
C GLY A 29 10.24 1.34 8.26
N LEU A 30 9.41 0.33 8.45
CA LEU A 30 9.36 -0.47 9.68
C LEU A 30 10.68 -1.19 9.91
N TYR A 31 11.21 -1.87 8.89
CA TYR A 31 12.48 -2.57 9.02
C TYR A 31 13.65 -1.60 9.18
N GLY A 32 13.65 -0.48 8.46
CA GLY A 32 14.63 0.60 8.66
C GLY A 32 14.63 1.12 10.10
N LEU A 33 13.45 1.30 10.70
CA LEU A 33 13.32 1.69 12.11
C LEU A 33 13.87 0.62 13.05
N VAL A 34 13.63 -0.67 12.77
CA VAL A 34 14.23 -1.78 13.51
C VAL A 34 15.76 -1.70 13.47
N LEU A 35 16.37 -1.42 12.31
CA LEU A 35 17.82 -1.26 12.20
C LEU A 35 18.35 -0.06 12.99
N LEU A 36 17.64 1.06 12.97
CA LEU A 36 18.00 2.23 13.78
C LEU A 36 17.94 1.91 15.27
N ILE A 37 16.90 1.21 15.73
CA ILE A 37 16.80 0.75 17.13
C ILE A 37 17.94 -0.21 17.46
N SER A 38 18.26 -1.14 16.55
CA SER A 38 19.38 -2.07 16.72
C SER A 38 20.72 -1.35 16.88
N TYR A 39 20.96 -0.27 16.13
CA TYR A 39 22.17 0.53 16.31
C TYR A 39 22.29 1.17 17.70
N PHE A 40 21.18 1.65 18.29
CA PHE A 40 21.23 2.35 19.57
C PHE A 40 21.13 1.44 20.79
N VAL A 41 20.51 0.27 20.66
CA VAL A 41 20.09 -0.55 21.80
C VAL A 41 20.68 -1.97 21.79
N LEU A 42 21.08 -2.48 20.63
CA LEU A 42 21.57 -3.85 20.51
C LEU A 42 23.09 -3.88 20.32
N ASP A 43 23.73 -4.86 20.96
CA ASP A 43 25.12 -5.19 20.70
C ASP A 43 25.27 -5.78 19.28
N PRO A 44 26.24 -5.31 18.48
CA PRO A 44 26.41 -5.78 17.10
C PRO A 44 26.88 -7.25 17.01
N GLY A 45 27.35 -7.84 18.10
CA GLY A 45 27.85 -9.20 18.17
C GLY A 45 29.21 -9.36 17.49
N MET A 46 29.67 -10.61 17.42
CA MET A 46 30.97 -10.97 16.87
C MET A 46 30.84 -11.53 15.45
N ASP A 47 31.84 -11.27 14.61
CA ASP A 47 32.04 -11.95 13.34
C ASP A 47 32.69 -13.32 13.59
N VAL A 48 32.03 -14.39 13.14
CA VAL A 48 32.47 -15.77 13.35
C VAL A 48 33.70 -16.15 12.52
N THR A 49 34.03 -15.34 11.52
CA THR A 49 35.13 -15.59 10.58
C THR A 49 36.41 -14.93 11.05
N THR A 50 36.31 -13.70 11.56
CA THR A 50 37.46 -12.90 12.01
C THR A 50 37.64 -12.93 13.53
N GLY A 51 36.58 -13.22 14.30
CA GLY A 51 36.60 -13.14 15.76
C GLY A 51 36.56 -11.70 16.30
N GLU A 52 36.26 -10.71 15.45
CA GLU A 52 36.19 -9.29 15.80
C GLU A 52 34.74 -8.81 15.97
N PRO A 53 34.49 -7.74 16.75
CA PRO A 53 33.16 -7.13 16.84
C PRO A 53 32.66 -6.66 15.47
N LYS A 54 31.39 -6.89 15.17
CA LYS A 54 30.76 -6.34 13.97
C LYS A 54 30.63 -4.83 14.10
N ASN A 55 30.71 -4.13 12.97
CA ASN A 55 30.51 -2.69 12.96
C ASN A 55 29.00 -2.37 13.00
N GLU A 56 28.54 -1.86 14.14
CA GLU A 56 27.16 -1.39 14.35
C GLU A 56 26.73 -0.30 13.36
N THR A 57 27.66 0.49 12.82
CA THR A 57 27.39 1.57 11.84
C THR A 57 26.69 1.04 10.59
N TYR A 58 26.85 -0.25 10.27
CA TYR A 58 26.11 -0.87 9.16
C TYR A 58 24.60 -0.79 9.36
N ASN A 59 24.10 -1.03 10.57
CA ASN A 59 22.68 -0.89 10.89
C ASN A 59 22.21 0.56 10.77
N LEU A 60 23.04 1.52 11.21
CA LEU A 60 22.72 2.94 11.11
C LEU A 60 22.57 3.40 9.65
N VAL A 61 23.56 3.10 8.81
CA VAL A 61 23.58 3.55 7.42
C VAL A 61 22.50 2.84 6.60
N CYS A 62 22.34 1.52 6.75
CA CYS A 62 21.25 0.80 6.10
C CYS A 62 19.88 1.27 6.58
N GLY A 63 19.71 1.47 7.90
CA GLY A 63 18.46 1.95 8.48
C GLY A 63 18.06 3.33 7.94
N LEU A 64 19.00 4.28 7.92
CA LEU A 64 18.78 5.62 7.35
C LEU A 64 18.42 5.56 5.86
N ALA A 65 19.14 4.75 5.08
CA ALA A 65 18.84 4.58 3.66
C ALA A 65 17.44 4.01 3.43
N MET A 66 17.02 3.00 4.19
CA MET A 66 15.69 2.40 4.09
C MET A 66 14.58 3.38 4.51
N VAL A 67 14.80 4.16 5.57
CA VAL A 67 13.84 5.20 5.98
C VAL A 67 13.72 6.29 4.91
N ALA A 68 14.83 6.71 4.30
CA ALA A 68 14.80 7.67 3.20
C ALA A 68 14.01 7.14 2.00
N VAL A 69 14.22 5.88 1.61
CA VAL A 69 13.45 5.23 0.53
C VAL A 69 11.97 5.14 0.90
N ALA A 70 11.63 4.74 2.13
CA ALA A 70 10.24 4.70 2.59
C ALA A 70 9.56 6.08 2.49
N ALA A 71 10.26 7.15 2.88
CA ALA A 71 9.76 8.53 2.76
C ALA A 71 9.49 8.91 1.30
N VAL A 72 10.35 8.49 0.36
CA VAL A 72 10.12 8.69 -1.09
C VAL A 72 8.86 7.97 -1.55
N PHE A 73 8.64 6.71 -1.15
CA PHE A 73 7.43 5.96 -1.50
C PHE A 73 6.15 6.62 -0.98
N PHE A 74 6.15 7.08 0.28
CA PHE A 74 4.99 7.78 0.86
C PHE A 74 4.76 9.16 0.25
N LEU A 75 5.82 9.87 -0.13
CA LEU A 75 5.68 11.12 -0.86
C LEU A 75 5.09 10.86 -2.24
N TRP A 76 5.51 9.79 -2.92
CA TRP A 76 5.00 9.41 -4.22
C TRP A 76 3.52 9.03 -4.19
N THR A 77 3.06 8.31 -3.16
CA THR A 77 1.61 8.00 -3.02
C THR A 77 0.78 9.25 -2.75
N LYS A 78 1.32 10.25 -2.05
CA LYS A 78 0.66 11.54 -1.88
C LYS A 78 0.58 12.35 -3.17
N LEU A 79 1.61 12.28 -4.02
CA LEU A 79 1.67 13.02 -5.29
C LEU A 79 0.81 12.37 -6.38
N ASP A 80 0.79 11.03 -6.45
CA ASP A 80 0.08 10.25 -7.47
C ASP A 80 -0.84 9.18 -6.83
N PRO A 81 -2.00 9.58 -6.27
CA PRO A 81 -2.92 8.65 -5.62
C PRO A 81 -3.69 7.80 -6.65
N VAL A 82 -3.65 6.47 -6.47
CA VAL A 82 -4.39 5.51 -7.32
C VAL A 82 -5.90 5.62 -7.09
N LYS A 83 -6.64 5.94 -8.15
CA LYS A 83 -8.11 5.99 -8.16
C LYS A 83 -8.65 4.74 -8.84
N ILE A 84 -9.44 3.95 -8.12
CA ILE A 84 -10.20 2.85 -8.73
C ILE A 84 -11.59 3.39 -9.05
N ASP A 85 -11.98 3.28 -10.31
CA ASP A 85 -13.34 3.53 -10.77
C ASP A 85 -14.05 2.18 -10.93
N GLU A 86 -15.05 1.90 -10.09
CA GLU A 86 -15.89 0.71 -10.27
C GLU A 86 -16.80 0.90 -11.49
N PRO A 87 -16.83 -0.05 -12.45
CA PRO A 87 -17.89 -0.12 -13.43
C PRO A 87 -19.18 -0.49 -12.69
N VAL A 88 -20.18 0.38 -12.72
CA VAL A 88 -21.54 0.03 -12.32
C VAL A 88 -22.01 -1.07 -13.26
N GLU A 89 -22.11 -2.32 -12.77
CA GLU A 89 -22.73 -3.40 -13.54
C GLU A 89 -24.11 -2.92 -14.01
N PRO A 90 -24.40 -2.98 -15.33
CA PRO A 90 -25.75 -2.79 -15.79
C PRO A 90 -26.58 -3.93 -15.18
N ALA A 91 -27.59 -3.59 -14.38
CA ALA A 91 -28.51 -4.55 -13.81
C ALA A 91 -29.00 -5.52 -14.90
N GLU A 92 -28.48 -6.76 -14.89
CA GLU A 92 -28.95 -7.79 -15.80
C GLU A 92 -30.40 -8.13 -15.45
N SER A 93 -31.29 -7.77 -16.39
CA SER A 93 -32.39 -8.59 -16.89
C SER A 93 -33.05 -9.53 -15.88
N GLY A 94 -33.97 -8.99 -15.08
CA GLY A 94 -34.82 -9.78 -14.17
C GLY A 94 -36.33 -9.75 -14.46
N ALA A 95 -36.80 -9.29 -15.62
CA ALA A 95 -38.24 -9.20 -15.89
C ALA A 95 -38.64 -9.67 -17.29
N SER A 96 -39.03 -10.94 -17.40
CA SER A 96 -40.31 -11.29 -18.05
C SER A 96 -40.77 -12.68 -17.57
N PRO A 97 -41.91 -12.79 -16.87
CA PRO A 97 -42.47 -14.09 -16.51
C PRO A 97 -43.01 -14.78 -17.77
N ALA A 98 -42.50 -15.98 -18.02
CA ALA A 98 -43.15 -16.93 -18.88
C ALA A 98 -44.47 -17.39 -18.22
N SER A 99 -45.61 -16.82 -18.63
CA SER A 99 -46.92 -17.48 -18.54
C SER A 99 -47.95 -16.75 -19.40
N GLU A 100 -47.97 -17.04 -20.70
CA GLU A 100 -49.22 -17.00 -21.44
C GLU A 100 -49.29 -18.26 -22.31
N SER A 101 -49.70 -19.35 -21.65
CA SER A 101 -50.17 -20.55 -22.30
C SER A 101 -51.66 -20.69 -22.04
N LYS A 102 -52.41 -20.74 -23.14
CA LYS A 102 -53.76 -21.26 -23.33
C LYS A 102 -54.92 -20.26 -23.34
#